data_AF-A0A560JWN3-F1
#
_entry.id   AF-A0A560JWN3-F1
#
_cell.length_a   1.000
_cell.length_b   1.000
_cell.length_c   1.000
_cell.angle_alpha   90.00
_cell.angle_beta   90.00
_cell.angle_gamma   90.00
#
_symmetry.space_group_name_H-M   'P 1'
#
loop_
_entity.id
_entity.type
_entity.pdbx_description
1 polymer ?
#
loop_
_entity_poly.entity_id
_entity_poly.type
_entity_poly.pdbx_seq_one_letter_code
_entity_poly.pdbx_strand_id
1 'polypeptide(L)'
;MTLAILCSGQGRQHRNMFALTGDAPEAARLFVHAATLLGGRDPRDFVRSEADEALHRNRAGQILCTLQPLAAASALADALSRDVIIAGYSVGEVAAWGVGGLFDATATLDLVARRAEAMDAATHAGDGLIFVRGLAREELERLCVRHGAAIAIVNPGEAFVIGGGREALRGIAGDARAMHAARVVALPVEVASHTGRLAEASSAFREVLRATQVIFPPRAGVRILSGIDAAPVVSAGSGLDKLAAQISHTVQWADCLQACVEAGATGFLELGPGHALSGMAAEIAPTLPARSLDDFRSLQGIRAWIARHLDG
;
A
#
# COMPACT_ATOMS: atom_id res chain seq x y z
N MET A 1 -24.56 -0.65 -5.18
CA MET A 1 -23.28 -0.58 -5.93
C MET A 1 -22.13 -0.66 -4.93
N THR A 2 -20.97 -1.20 -5.32
CA THR A 2 -19.82 -1.42 -4.42
C THR A 2 -18.61 -0.65 -4.92
N LEU A 3 -17.98 0.16 -4.06
CA LEU A 3 -16.77 0.92 -4.42
C LEU A 3 -15.52 0.17 -3.93
N ALA A 4 -14.49 0.06 -4.77
CA ALA A 4 -13.19 -0.42 -4.35
C ALA A 4 -12.33 0.74 -3.83
N ILE A 5 -11.89 0.64 -2.58
CA ILE A 5 -11.00 1.58 -1.90
C ILE A 5 -9.58 1.03 -1.96
N LEU A 6 -8.66 1.81 -2.53
CA LEU A 6 -7.26 1.42 -2.69
C LEU A 6 -6.39 2.23 -1.74
N CYS A 7 -5.67 1.57 -0.84
CA CYS A 7 -4.73 2.20 0.07
C CYS A 7 -3.30 2.09 -0.50
N SER A 8 -2.70 3.22 -0.87
CA SER A 8 -1.38 3.25 -1.54
C SER A 8 -0.23 2.91 -0.60
N GLY A 9 0.82 2.30 -1.18
CA GLY A 9 2.08 2.05 -0.51
C GLY A 9 3.09 3.18 -0.70
N GLN A 10 4.35 2.91 -0.38
CA GLN A 10 5.45 3.85 -0.55
C GLN A 10 5.79 4.09 -2.03
N GLY A 11 6.27 5.30 -2.35
CA GLY A 11 6.86 5.65 -3.65
C GLY A 11 6.25 6.89 -4.34
N ARG A 12 5.08 7.35 -3.88
CA ARG A 12 4.40 8.52 -4.45
C ARG A 12 4.15 9.64 -3.44
N GLN A 13 4.68 9.55 -2.22
CA GLN A 13 4.61 10.64 -1.25
C GLN A 13 5.11 11.96 -1.86
N HIS A 14 4.44 13.06 -1.56
CA HIS A 14 4.76 14.38 -2.11
C HIS A 14 4.33 15.50 -1.16
N ARG A 15 4.84 16.71 -1.40
CA ARG A 15 4.66 17.89 -0.53
C ARG A 15 3.21 18.30 -0.27
N ASN A 16 2.30 17.90 -1.15
CA ASN A 16 0.89 18.29 -1.12
C ASN A 16 -0.05 17.15 -0.71
N MET A 17 0.47 15.97 -0.30
CA MET A 17 -0.38 14.78 -0.09
C MET A 17 -1.48 15.00 0.96
N PHE A 18 -1.27 15.88 1.93
CA PHE A 18 -2.26 16.21 2.96
C PHE A 18 -3.11 17.46 2.64
N ALA A 19 -3.08 18.00 1.41
CA ALA A 19 -3.80 19.23 1.10
C ALA A 19 -5.33 19.12 1.28
N LEU A 20 -5.91 17.93 1.09
CA LEU A 20 -7.36 17.70 1.25
C LEU A 20 -7.74 17.24 2.66
N THR A 21 -6.83 16.57 3.37
CA THR A 21 -7.10 15.84 4.61
C THR A 21 -6.50 16.50 5.84
N GLY A 22 -5.48 17.34 5.67
CA GLY A 22 -4.69 17.92 6.75
C GLY A 22 -5.44 18.86 7.69
N ASP A 23 -6.50 19.52 7.20
CA ASP A 23 -7.32 20.43 7.98
C ASP A 23 -8.70 19.84 8.33
N ALA A 24 -8.94 18.56 8.00
CA ALA A 24 -10.18 17.89 8.33
C ALA A 24 -10.28 17.67 9.85
N PRO A 25 -11.28 18.23 10.55
CA PRO A 25 -11.42 18.10 12.00
C PRO A 25 -11.48 16.65 12.47
N GLU A 26 -12.09 15.76 11.69
CA GLU A 26 -12.24 14.33 11.96
C GLU A 26 -10.88 13.61 12.00
N ALA A 27 -9.88 14.12 11.28
CA ALA A 27 -8.54 13.54 11.20
C ALA A 27 -7.54 14.21 12.16
N ALA A 28 -7.90 15.29 12.86
CA ALA A 28 -6.98 16.10 13.64
C ALA A 28 -6.18 15.27 14.67
N ARG A 29 -6.84 14.33 15.36
CA ARG A 29 -6.19 13.43 16.33
C ARG A 29 -5.15 12.51 15.69
N LEU A 30 -5.34 12.11 14.43
CA LEU A 30 -4.41 11.26 13.71
C LEU A 30 -3.12 12.00 13.36
N PHE A 31 -3.22 13.27 12.96
CA PHE A 31 -2.04 14.11 12.71
C PHE A 31 -1.24 14.36 13.98
N VAL A 32 -1.91 14.63 15.11
CA VAL A 32 -1.26 14.76 16.42
C VAL A 32 -0.53 13.47 16.81
N HIS A 33 -1.20 12.32 16.67
CA HIS A 33 -0.58 11.02 16.98
C HIS A 33 0.60 10.71 16.07
N ALA A 34 0.44 10.86 14.75
CA ALA A 34 1.49 10.65 13.77
C ALA A 34 2.71 11.55 14.00
N ALA A 35 2.51 12.79 14.49
CA ALA A 35 3.61 13.66 14.85
C ALA A 35 4.52 13.04 15.92
N THR A 36 3.96 12.32 16.90
CA THR A 36 4.75 11.62 17.93
C THR A 36 5.63 10.53 17.32
N LEU A 37 5.15 9.85 16.27
CA LEU A 37 5.88 8.80 15.56
C LEU A 37 6.95 9.34 14.60
N LEU A 38 6.82 10.62 14.20
CA LEU A 38 7.75 11.37 13.36
C LEU A 38 8.66 12.31 14.18
N GLY A 39 8.91 11.98 15.46
CA GLY A 39 9.85 12.73 16.29
C GLY A 39 9.34 14.13 16.72
N GLY A 40 8.03 14.28 16.87
CA GLY A 40 7.37 15.53 17.25
C GLY A 40 7.11 16.49 16.09
N ARG A 41 7.43 16.11 14.85
CA ARG A 41 7.20 16.92 13.65
C ARG A 41 5.78 16.68 13.13
N ASP A 42 5.03 17.75 12.89
CA ASP A 42 3.72 17.65 12.25
C ASP A 42 3.86 17.02 10.85
N PRO A 43 3.09 15.96 10.50
CA PRO A 43 3.17 15.34 9.18
C PRO A 43 2.97 16.31 8.02
N ARG A 44 2.14 17.35 8.18
CA ARG A 44 1.84 18.38 7.16
C ARG A 44 3.06 19.24 6.88
N ASP A 45 3.79 19.61 7.92
CA ASP A 45 5.02 20.40 7.79
C ASP A 45 6.18 19.51 7.34
N PHE A 46 6.26 18.28 7.83
CA PHE A 46 7.26 17.29 7.45
C PHE A 46 7.29 17.10 5.93
N VAL A 47 6.14 16.81 5.30
CA VAL A 47 6.09 16.60 3.84
C VAL A 47 6.44 17.85 3.04
N ARG A 48 6.23 19.06 3.58
CA ARG A 48 6.52 20.33 2.88
C ARG A 48 7.97 20.78 3.01
N SER A 49 8.61 20.48 4.14
CA SER A 49 9.91 21.05 4.50
C SER A 49 11.08 20.09 4.31
N GLU A 50 10.87 18.78 4.42
CA GLU A 50 11.93 17.80 4.27
C GLU A 50 12.34 17.61 2.79
N ALA A 51 13.52 17.00 2.60
CA ALA A 51 13.95 16.50 1.31
C ALA A 51 13.10 15.29 0.89
N ASP A 52 12.93 15.09 -0.42
CA ASP A 52 12.08 14.03 -0.96
C ASP A 52 12.55 12.63 -0.47
N GLU A 53 13.87 12.42 -0.35
CA GLU A 53 14.45 11.18 0.17
C GLU A 53 13.99 10.85 1.60
N ALA A 54 13.79 11.87 2.44
CA ALA A 54 13.33 11.66 3.82
C ALA A 54 11.88 11.15 3.87
N LEU A 55 11.05 11.52 2.89
CA LEU A 55 9.67 11.05 2.78
C LEU A 55 9.59 9.57 2.40
N HIS A 56 10.62 9.04 1.75
CA HIS A 56 10.69 7.66 1.27
C HIS A 56 11.51 6.73 2.18
N ARG A 57 12.12 7.25 3.26
CA ARG A 57 12.72 6.40 4.30
C ARG A 57 11.66 5.49 4.89
N ASN A 58 12.00 4.21 5.07
CA ASN A 58 11.03 3.14 5.36
C ASN A 58 10.04 3.50 6.49
N ARG A 59 10.52 3.97 7.65
CA ARG A 59 9.65 4.39 8.75
C ARG A 59 8.72 5.55 8.38
N ALA A 60 9.28 6.67 7.92
CA ALA A 60 8.50 7.86 7.61
C ALA A 60 7.50 7.59 6.47
N GLY A 61 7.96 6.93 5.41
CA GLY A 61 7.13 6.58 4.25
C GLY A 61 5.95 5.68 4.62
N GLN A 62 6.14 4.69 5.50
CA GLN A 62 5.05 3.85 5.99
C GLN A 62 4.03 4.62 6.84
N ILE A 63 4.49 5.49 7.74
CA ILE A 63 3.60 6.33 8.56
C ILE A 63 2.78 7.27 7.67
N LEU A 64 3.43 7.96 6.74
CA LEU A 64 2.77 8.93 5.83
C LEU A 64 1.74 8.26 4.91
N CYS A 65 2.08 7.12 4.31
CA CYS A 65 1.18 6.36 3.44
C CYS A 65 0.02 5.70 4.19
N THR A 66 0.12 5.56 5.51
CA THR A 66 -0.96 5.02 6.35
C THR A 66 -1.85 6.14 6.90
N LEU A 67 -1.25 7.27 7.30
CA LEU A 67 -1.97 8.43 7.79
C LEU A 67 -2.93 8.98 6.73
N GLN A 68 -2.49 9.09 5.47
CA GLN A 68 -3.29 9.67 4.40
C GLN A 68 -4.64 8.95 4.18
N PRO A 69 -4.69 7.62 3.95
CA PRO A 69 -5.95 6.91 3.78
C PRO A 69 -6.80 6.87 5.05
N LEU A 70 -6.20 6.81 6.24
CA LEU A 70 -6.95 6.90 7.51
C LEU A 70 -7.62 8.27 7.65
N ALA A 71 -6.88 9.36 7.41
CA ALA A 71 -7.40 10.71 7.46
C ALA A 71 -8.51 10.93 6.42
N ALA A 72 -8.33 10.44 5.20
CA ALA A 72 -9.35 10.49 4.16
C ALA A 72 -10.60 9.70 4.54
N ALA A 73 -10.44 8.49 5.10
CA ALA A 73 -11.56 7.67 5.55
C ALA A 73 -12.34 8.33 6.70
N SER A 74 -11.65 8.93 7.68
CA SER A 74 -12.28 9.71 8.75
C SER A 74 -13.05 10.91 8.19
N ALA A 75 -12.43 11.67 7.28
CA ALA A 75 -13.02 12.85 6.66
C ALA A 75 -14.13 12.53 5.65
N LEU A 76 -14.31 11.27 5.25
CA LEU A 76 -15.30 10.80 4.27
C LEU A 76 -16.25 9.73 4.83
N ALA A 77 -16.28 9.52 6.15
CA ALA A 77 -16.96 8.39 6.79
C ALA A 77 -18.44 8.27 6.43
N ASP A 78 -19.16 9.40 6.34
CA ASP A 78 -20.56 9.50 5.91
C ASP A 78 -20.76 9.02 4.46
N ALA A 79 -19.82 9.32 3.56
CA ALA A 79 -19.90 8.93 2.14
C ALA A 79 -19.44 7.49 1.90
N LEU A 80 -18.54 6.96 2.74
CA LEU A 80 -18.02 5.59 2.65
C LEU A 80 -18.84 4.55 3.45
N SER A 81 -20.03 4.92 3.93
CA SER A 81 -20.89 4.11 4.81
C SER A 81 -21.55 2.89 4.15
N ARG A 82 -21.44 2.74 2.83
CA ARG A 82 -22.04 1.65 2.04
C ARG A 82 -21.07 0.47 1.82
N ASP A 83 -21.45 -0.45 0.94
CA ASP A 83 -20.64 -1.58 0.52
C ASP A 83 -19.32 -1.13 -0.12
N VAL A 84 -18.21 -1.54 0.48
CA VAL A 84 -16.87 -1.25 -0.01
C VAL A 84 -15.99 -2.49 0.03
N ILE A 85 -15.15 -2.63 -0.99
CA ILE A 85 -14.02 -3.56 -0.99
C ILE A 85 -12.78 -2.73 -0.75
N ILE A 86 -11.92 -3.11 0.18
CA ILE A 86 -10.72 -2.36 0.55
C ILE A 86 -9.51 -3.24 0.30
N ALA A 87 -8.58 -2.75 -0.51
CA ALA A 87 -7.33 -3.43 -0.81
C ALA A 87 -6.16 -2.45 -0.64
N GLY A 88 -5.01 -2.96 -0.21
CA GLY A 88 -3.86 -2.14 0.10
C GLY A 88 -2.58 -2.63 -0.55
N TYR A 89 -1.77 -1.69 -1.03
CA TYR A 89 -0.50 -1.98 -1.67
C TYR A 89 0.64 -1.95 -0.64
N SER A 90 1.26 -3.11 -0.36
CA SER A 90 2.33 -3.23 0.65
C SER A 90 1.87 -2.71 2.02
N VAL A 91 2.51 -1.69 2.60
CA VAL A 91 2.06 -1.03 3.83
C VAL A 91 0.61 -0.55 3.77
N GLY A 92 0.11 -0.25 2.57
CA GLY A 92 -1.29 0.07 2.35
C GLY A 92 -2.26 -1.02 2.82
N GLU A 93 -1.84 -2.29 2.92
CA GLU A 93 -2.69 -3.35 3.48
C GLU A 93 -2.93 -3.14 4.99
N VAL A 94 -1.93 -2.66 5.75
CA VAL A 94 -2.14 -2.29 7.16
C VAL A 94 -3.11 -1.10 7.25
N ALA A 95 -2.97 -0.12 6.35
CA ALA A 95 -3.92 0.98 6.25
C ALA A 95 -5.34 0.51 5.88
N ALA A 96 -5.47 -0.48 4.99
CA ALA A 96 -6.75 -1.06 4.59
C ALA A 96 -7.47 -1.71 5.79
N TRP A 97 -6.73 -2.36 6.69
CA TRP A 97 -7.28 -2.89 7.95
C TRP A 97 -7.80 -1.79 8.87
N GLY A 98 -7.08 -0.67 8.98
CA GLY A 98 -7.54 0.49 9.76
C GLY A 98 -8.73 1.21 9.12
N VAL A 99 -8.71 1.43 7.81
CA VAL A 99 -9.84 2.02 7.04
C VAL A 99 -11.09 1.13 7.11
N GLY A 100 -10.91 -0.18 7.10
CA GLY A 100 -11.99 -1.16 7.28
C GLY A 100 -12.50 -1.28 8.72
N GLY A 101 -11.85 -0.61 9.68
CA GLY A 101 -12.23 -0.59 11.08
C GLY A 101 -11.86 -1.85 11.87
N LEU A 102 -10.94 -2.68 11.37
CA LEU A 102 -10.45 -3.86 12.10
C LEU A 102 -9.41 -3.47 13.15
N PHE A 103 -8.68 -2.39 12.91
CA PHE A 103 -7.77 -1.76 13.86
C PHE A 103 -8.28 -0.36 14.20
N ASP A 104 -8.06 0.07 15.44
CA ASP A 104 -8.16 1.49 15.77
C ASP A 104 -7.19 2.31 14.90
N ALA A 105 -7.57 3.51 14.49
CA ALA A 105 -6.78 4.32 13.57
C ALA A 105 -5.43 4.75 14.16
N THR A 106 -5.35 5.05 15.46
CA THR A 106 -4.07 5.35 16.13
C THR A 106 -3.23 4.09 16.31
N ALA A 107 -3.86 2.96 16.70
CA ALA A 107 -3.18 1.67 16.75
C ALA A 107 -2.64 1.24 15.38
N THR A 108 -3.33 1.57 14.29
CA THR A 108 -2.87 1.30 12.91
C THR A 108 -1.58 2.06 12.60
N LEU A 109 -1.47 3.32 13.05
CA LEU A 109 -0.24 4.11 12.91
C LEU A 109 0.92 3.53 13.74
N ASP A 110 0.64 3.06 14.95
CA ASP A 110 1.64 2.39 15.80
C ASP A 110 2.10 1.08 15.15
N LEU A 111 1.18 0.29 14.60
CA LEU A 111 1.48 -0.95 13.89
C LEU A 111 2.43 -0.72 12.72
N VAL A 112 2.22 0.30 11.89
CA VAL A 112 3.11 0.55 10.74
C VAL A 112 4.48 1.07 11.16
N ALA A 113 4.56 1.81 12.27
CA ALA A 113 5.84 2.19 12.86
C ALA A 113 6.62 0.94 13.32
N ARG A 114 5.95 0.00 14.00
CA ARG A 114 6.54 -1.29 14.42
C ARG A 114 6.87 -2.20 13.24
N ARG A 115 6.06 -2.21 12.19
CA ARG A 115 6.33 -2.89 10.92
C ARG A 115 7.61 -2.38 10.29
N ALA A 116 7.76 -1.06 10.18
CA ALA A 116 8.97 -0.45 9.64
C ALA A 116 10.21 -0.80 10.47
N GLU A 117 10.14 -0.73 11.81
CA GLU A 117 11.24 -1.13 12.69
C GLU A 117 11.66 -2.60 12.48
N ALA A 118 10.69 -3.51 12.40
CA ALA A 118 10.97 -4.93 12.14
C ALA A 118 11.65 -5.14 10.78
N MET A 119 11.20 -4.41 9.75
CA MET A 119 11.78 -4.46 8.41
C MET A 119 13.20 -3.89 8.39
N ASP A 120 13.43 -2.74 9.04
CA ASP A 120 14.75 -2.11 9.11
C ASP A 120 15.75 -3.03 9.86
N ALA A 121 15.31 -3.67 10.94
CA ALA A 121 16.14 -4.60 11.71
C ALA A 121 16.56 -5.86 10.92
N ALA A 122 15.73 -6.32 9.98
CA ALA A 122 16.02 -7.47 9.12
C ALA A 122 16.68 -7.09 7.78
N THR A 123 16.87 -5.80 7.51
CA THR A 123 17.42 -5.33 6.23
C THR A 123 18.94 -5.39 6.24
N HIS A 124 19.54 -5.92 5.18
CA HIS A 124 20.99 -5.92 5.02
C HIS A 124 21.48 -4.72 4.21
N ALA A 125 22.70 -4.29 4.48
CA ALA A 125 23.32 -3.21 3.72
C ALA A 125 23.35 -3.54 2.21
N GLY A 126 22.76 -2.66 1.41
CA GLY A 126 22.69 -2.83 -0.04
C GLY A 126 21.46 -3.60 -0.54
N ASP A 127 20.54 -4.03 0.32
CA ASP A 127 19.22 -4.45 -0.12
C ASP A 127 18.46 -3.29 -0.78
N GLY A 128 17.47 -3.64 -1.61
CA GLY A 128 16.59 -2.67 -2.24
C GLY A 128 15.63 -3.31 -3.23
N LEU A 129 15.05 -2.47 -4.08
CA LEU A 129 14.06 -2.87 -5.08
C LEU A 129 14.36 -2.25 -6.44
N ILE A 130 14.05 -2.98 -7.52
CA ILE A 130 13.96 -2.44 -8.88
C ILE A 130 12.58 -2.73 -9.47
N PHE A 131 12.12 -1.85 -10.33
CA PHE A 131 10.95 -2.04 -11.18
C PHE A 131 11.39 -2.51 -12.56
N VAL A 132 10.73 -3.54 -13.09
CA VAL A 132 10.89 -4.04 -14.46
C VAL A 132 9.53 -4.13 -15.14
N ARG A 133 9.42 -3.65 -16.39
CA ARG A 133 8.22 -3.82 -17.21
C ARG A 133 8.57 -4.39 -18.59
N GLY A 134 7.68 -5.23 -19.13
CA GLY A 134 7.73 -5.72 -20.51
C GLY A 134 8.58 -6.98 -20.68
N LEU A 135 8.65 -7.81 -19.65
CA LEU A 135 9.17 -9.18 -19.72
C LEU A 135 8.11 -10.11 -19.13
N ALA A 136 8.05 -11.35 -19.63
CA ALA A 136 7.15 -12.35 -19.07
C ALA A 136 7.56 -12.70 -17.63
N ARG A 137 6.60 -13.13 -16.81
CA ARG A 137 6.84 -13.50 -15.41
C ARG A 137 7.91 -14.59 -15.29
N GLU A 138 7.83 -15.61 -16.15
CA GLU A 138 8.72 -16.77 -16.14
C GLU A 138 10.16 -16.39 -16.50
N GLU A 139 10.34 -15.37 -17.35
CA GLU A 139 11.66 -14.82 -17.66
C GLU A 139 12.28 -14.15 -16.44
N LEU A 140 11.50 -13.31 -15.74
CA LEU A 140 11.96 -12.65 -14.52
C LEU A 140 12.20 -13.63 -13.37
N GLU A 141 11.39 -14.68 -13.23
CA GLU A 141 11.62 -15.75 -12.27
C GLU A 141 12.96 -16.46 -12.52
N ARG A 142 13.30 -16.76 -13.79
CA ARG A 142 14.62 -17.32 -14.15
C ARG A 142 15.76 -16.38 -13.80
N LEU A 143 15.61 -15.07 -14.04
CA LEU A 143 16.61 -14.08 -13.65
C LEU A 143 16.77 -13.98 -12.12
N CYS A 144 15.65 -14.02 -11.37
CA CYS A 144 15.64 -14.01 -9.92
C CYS A 144 16.40 -15.21 -9.34
N VAL A 145 16.14 -16.41 -9.85
CA VAL A 145 16.86 -17.64 -9.45
C VAL A 145 18.36 -17.52 -9.76
N ARG A 146 18.72 -17.04 -10.95
CA ARG A 146 20.13 -16.89 -11.37
C ARG A 146 20.91 -15.94 -10.46
N HIS A 147 20.32 -14.81 -10.10
CA HIS A 147 21.00 -13.73 -9.39
C HIS A 147 20.79 -13.74 -7.87
N GLY A 148 19.93 -14.60 -7.33
CA GLY A 148 19.63 -14.65 -5.89
C GLY A 148 18.74 -13.49 -5.42
N ALA A 149 17.70 -13.20 -6.20
CA ALA A 149 16.65 -12.23 -5.88
C ALA A 149 15.27 -12.89 -5.95
N ALA A 150 14.19 -12.11 -5.74
CA ALA A 150 12.82 -12.58 -5.89
C ALA A 150 11.91 -11.51 -6.47
N ILE A 151 10.82 -11.94 -7.11
CA ILE A 151 9.70 -11.06 -7.45
C ILE A 151 9.04 -10.66 -6.12
N ALA A 152 9.08 -9.36 -5.82
CA ALA A 152 8.48 -8.76 -4.65
C ALA A 152 7.00 -8.41 -4.87
N ILE A 153 6.65 -7.88 -6.05
CA ILE A 153 5.27 -7.48 -6.36
C ILE A 153 4.97 -7.78 -7.82
N VAL A 154 3.81 -8.38 -8.07
CA VAL A 154 3.24 -8.60 -9.41
C VAL A 154 2.17 -7.53 -9.66
N ASN A 155 2.46 -6.61 -10.56
CA ASN A 155 1.54 -5.55 -11.00
C ASN A 155 0.92 -5.89 -12.37
N PRO A 156 -0.17 -5.21 -12.75
CA PRO A 156 -0.77 -5.39 -14.08
C PRO A 156 0.19 -5.01 -15.22
N GLY A 157 0.02 -5.61 -16.38
CA GLY A 157 0.70 -5.20 -17.61
C GLY A 157 2.20 -5.53 -17.67
N GLU A 158 2.54 -6.76 -17.28
CA GLU A 158 3.93 -7.28 -17.24
C GLU A 158 4.87 -6.37 -16.44
N ALA A 159 4.36 -5.79 -15.36
CA ALA A 159 5.09 -4.90 -14.49
C ALA A 159 5.39 -5.60 -13.17
N PHE A 160 6.65 -5.64 -12.77
CA PHE A 160 7.11 -6.37 -11.60
C PHE A 160 8.03 -5.49 -10.76
N VAL A 161 7.94 -5.65 -9.45
CA VAL A 161 8.98 -5.18 -8.52
C VAL A 161 9.81 -6.38 -8.12
N ILE A 162 11.13 -6.24 -8.21
CA ILE A 162 12.10 -7.28 -7.86
C ILE A 162 12.89 -6.81 -6.65
N GLY A 163 13.02 -7.66 -5.64
CA GLY A 163 13.77 -7.36 -4.42
C GLY A 163 14.96 -8.29 -4.22
N GLY A 164 16.06 -7.72 -3.71
CA GLY A 164 17.30 -8.46 -3.49
C GLY A 164 18.45 -7.55 -3.07
N GLY A 165 19.65 -8.13 -2.99
CA GLY A 165 20.87 -7.36 -2.73
C GLY A 165 21.35 -6.60 -3.97
N ARG A 166 22.13 -5.53 -3.76
CA ARG A 166 22.61 -4.60 -4.79
C ARG A 166 23.24 -5.28 -6.01
N GLU A 167 24.04 -6.32 -5.80
CA GLU A 167 24.70 -7.05 -6.89
C GLU A 167 23.70 -7.85 -7.72
N ALA A 168 22.81 -8.59 -7.05
CA ALA A 168 21.73 -9.33 -7.70
C ALA A 168 20.84 -8.40 -8.55
N LEU A 169 20.43 -7.27 -7.97
CA LEU A 169 19.59 -6.29 -8.66
C LEU A 169 20.29 -5.65 -9.85
N ARG A 170 21.60 -5.36 -9.75
CA ARG A 170 22.39 -4.85 -10.89
C ARG A 170 22.48 -5.88 -12.01
N GLY A 171 22.71 -7.16 -11.67
CA GLY A 171 22.74 -8.26 -12.64
C GLY A 171 21.41 -8.42 -13.37
N ILE A 172 20.30 -8.49 -12.64
CA ILE A 172 18.95 -8.57 -13.21
C ILE A 172 18.65 -7.36 -14.09
N ALA A 173 19.01 -6.16 -13.65
CA ALA A 173 18.78 -4.95 -14.44
C ALA A 173 19.60 -4.92 -15.75
N GLY A 174 20.78 -5.55 -15.77
CA GLY A 174 21.57 -5.74 -16.99
C GLY A 174 20.92 -6.74 -17.94
N ASP A 175 20.61 -7.93 -17.43
CA ASP A 175 19.99 -9.01 -18.21
C ASP A 175 18.63 -8.59 -18.76
N ALA A 176 17.79 -7.94 -17.95
CA ALA A 176 16.47 -7.46 -18.38
C ALA A 176 16.56 -6.45 -19.53
N ARG A 177 17.53 -5.53 -19.50
CA ARG A 177 17.76 -4.59 -20.61
C ARG A 177 18.26 -5.30 -21.87
N ALA A 178 19.12 -6.30 -21.72
CA ALA A 178 19.59 -7.12 -22.83
C ALA A 178 18.44 -7.93 -23.46
N MET A 179 17.44 -8.30 -22.66
CA MET A 179 16.19 -8.94 -23.11
C MET A 179 15.14 -7.94 -23.61
N HIS A 180 15.50 -6.67 -23.81
CA HIS A 180 14.61 -5.62 -24.31
C HIS A 180 13.41 -5.30 -23.41
N ALA A 181 13.54 -5.44 -22.08
CA ALA A 181 12.55 -4.92 -21.14
C ALA A 181 12.22 -3.45 -21.44
N ALA A 182 10.93 -3.14 -21.56
CA ALA A 182 10.45 -1.80 -21.89
C ALA A 182 10.89 -0.74 -20.86
N ARG A 183 11.01 -1.12 -19.58
CA ARG A 183 11.45 -0.21 -18.51
C ARG A 183 12.17 -0.96 -17.41
N VAL A 184 13.29 -0.41 -16.93
CA VAL A 184 14.03 -0.90 -15.75
C VAL A 184 14.48 0.29 -14.90
N VAL A 185 13.99 0.39 -13.67
CA VAL A 185 14.21 1.56 -12.78
C VAL A 185 14.53 1.10 -11.36
N ALA A 186 15.53 1.70 -10.71
CA ALA A 186 15.76 1.50 -9.28
C ALA A 186 14.73 2.29 -8.47
N LEU A 187 14.15 1.67 -7.45
CA LEU A 187 13.19 2.34 -6.57
C LEU A 187 13.90 3.00 -5.38
N PRO A 188 13.42 4.15 -4.88
CA PRO A 188 14.01 4.85 -3.73
C PRO A 188 13.62 4.16 -2.40
N VAL A 189 13.89 2.86 -2.30
CA VAL A 189 13.58 2.02 -1.14
C VAL A 189 14.78 1.10 -0.88
N GLU A 190 15.31 1.16 0.34
CA GLU A 190 16.54 0.46 0.76
C GLU A 190 16.25 -0.90 1.41
N VAL A 191 15.01 -1.37 1.30
CA VAL A 191 14.53 -2.60 1.91
C VAL A 191 14.05 -3.55 0.80
N ALA A 192 14.52 -4.79 0.78
CA ALA A 192 14.08 -5.83 -0.14
C ALA A 192 12.72 -6.44 0.28
N SER A 193 11.71 -5.57 0.44
CA SER A 193 10.37 -5.96 0.92
C SER A 193 9.70 -6.99 0.02
N HIS A 194 8.83 -7.81 0.62
CA HIS A 194 8.06 -8.86 -0.06
C HIS A 194 8.93 -10.00 -0.61
N THR A 195 10.11 -10.19 -0.02
CA THR A 195 11.02 -11.29 -0.34
C THR A 195 11.42 -12.05 0.92
N GLY A 196 11.89 -13.29 0.76
CA GLY A 196 12.33 -14.13 1.88
C GLY A 196 13.45 -13.52 2.74
N ARG A 197 14.14 -12.47 2.26
CA ARG A 197 15.12 -11.69 3.04
C ARG A 197 14.52 -11.08 4.31
N LEU A 198 13.21 -10.78 4.32
CA LEU A 198 12.52 -10.21 5.47
C LEU A 198 11.70 -11.23 6.28
N ALA A 199 12.07 -12.51 6.24
CA ALA A 199 11.40 -13.55 7.02
C ALA A 199 11.42 -13.24 8.54
N GLU A 200 12.54 -12.73 9.05
CA GLU A 200 12.66 -12.32 10.46
C GLU A 200 11.72 -11.17 10.81
N ALA A 201 11.59 -10.17 9.93
CA ALA A 201 10.65 -9.06 10.10
C ALA A 201 9.19 -9.54 10.11
N SER A 202 8.86 -10.54 9.29
CA SER A 202 7.52 -11.14 9.26
C SER A 202 7.19 -11.85 10.59
N SER A 203 8.16 -12.58 11.15
CA SER A 203 8.01 -13.22 12.47
C SER A 203 7.86 -12.19 13.58
N ALA A 204 8.70 -11.16 13.61
CA ALA A 204 8.62 -10.10 14.61
C ALA A 204 7.30 -9.32 14.54
N PHE A 205 6.85 -8.97 13.33
CA PHE A 205 5.59 -8.25 13.15
C PHE A 205 4.37 -9.12 13.48
N ARG A 206 4.44 -10.44 13.27
CA ARG A 206 3.39 -11.37 13.69
C ARG A 206 3.14 -11.32 15.19
N GLU A 207 4.19 -11.27 16.00
CA GLU A 207 4.06 -11.16 17.46
C GLU A 207 3.44 -9.83 17.88
N VAL A 208 3.77 -8.73 17.19
CA VAL A 208 3.13 -7.43 17.40
C VAL A 208 1.62 -7.50 17.07
N LEU A 209 1.27 -8.10 15.93
CA LEU A 209 -0.13 -8.26 15.52
C LEU A 209 -0.94 -9.13 16.48
N ARG A 210 -0.35 -10.21 17.02
CA ARG A 210 -0.99 -11.08 18.02
C ARG A 210 -1.32 -10.36 19.32
N ALA A 211 -0.52 -9.38 19.71
CA ALA A 211 -0.76 -8.55 20.88
C ALA A 211 -1.76 -7.41 20.63
N THR A 212 -2.17 -7.18 19.38
CA THR A 212 -3.03 -6.06 19.00
C THR A 212 -4.51 -6.46 19.07
N GLN A 213 -5.33 -5.55 19.60
CA GLN A 213 -6.78 -5.74 19.60
C GLN A 213 -7.34 -5.61 18.18
N VAL A 214 -8.19 -6.56 17.79
CA VAL A 214 -8.80 -6.60 16.46
C VAL A 214 -10.32 -6.63 16.60
N ILE A 215 -10.99 -5.74 15.88
CA ILE A 215 -12.44 -5.70 15.76
C ILE A 215 -12.83 -6.60 14.60
N PHE A 216 -13.49 -7.72 14.89
CA PHE A 216 -13.92 -8.68 13.86
C PHE A 216 -15.30 -9.25 14.20
N PRO A 217 -16.22 -9.45 13.23
CA PRO A 217 -16.07 -9.15 11.79
C PRO A 217 -16.02 -7.64 11.48
N PRO A 218 -15.57 -7.24 10.28
CA PRO A 218 -15.74 -5.86 9.81
C PRO A 218 -17.22 -5.43 9.87
N ARG A 219 -17.46 -4.11 9.81
CA ARG A 219 -18.82 -3.57 9.64
C ARG A 219 -19.49 -4.18 8.41
N ALA A 220 -20.82 -4.29 8.45
CA ALA A 220 -21.60 -4.78 7.32
C ALA A 220 -21.25 -4.00 6.03
N GLY A 221 -21.09 -4.74 4.93
CA GLY A 221 -20.73 -4.19 3.62
C GLY A 221 -19.23 -3.97 3.39
N VAL A 222 -18.36 -4.07 4.41
CA VAL A 222 -16.91 -3.97 4.24
C VAL A 222 -16.29 -5.34 3.96
N ARG A 223 -15.48 -5.41 2.91
CA ARG A 223 -14.61 -6.55 2.61
C ARG A 223 -13.18 -6.07 2.48
N ILE A 224 -12.24 -6.80 3.06
CA ILE A 224 -10.80 -6.50 2.94
C ILE A 224 -10.15 -7.64 2.16
N LEU A 225 -9.29 -7.31 1.20
CA LEU A 225 -8.52 -8.29 0.44
C LEU A 225 -7.10 -8.42 1.01
N SER A 226 -6.59 -9.64 1.05
CA SER A 226 -5.19 -9.88 1.38
C SER A 226 -4.30 -9.69 0.15
N GLY A 227 -3.14 -9.03 0.34
CA GLY A 227 -2.22 -8.70 -0.74
C GLY A 227 -1.45 -9.87 -1.31
N ILE A 228 -1.36 -11.01 -0.62
CA ILE A 228 -0.52 -12.14 -1.04
C ILE A 228 -1.28 -13.21 -1.84
N ASP A 229 -2.60 -13.25 -1.76
CA ASP A 229 -3.44 -14.23 -2.46
C ASP A 229 -4.77 -13.67 -2.99
N ALA A 230 -4.97 -12.35 -2.89
CA ALA A 230 -6.18 -11.64 -3.30
C ALA A 230 -7.48 -12.13 -2.62
N ALA A 231 -7.39 -13.00 -1.62
CA ALA A 231 -8.55 -13.58 -0.98
C ALA A 231 -9.17 -12.61 0.03
N PRO A 232 -10.50 -12.63 0.21
CA PRO A 232 -11.14 -11.87 1.26
C PRO A 232 -10.68 -12.35 2.65
N VAL A 233 -10.45 -11.40 3.56
CA VAL A 233 -10.17 -11.67 4.96
C VAL A 233 -11.45 -12.08 5.67
N VAL A 234 -11.65 -13.40 5.83
CA VAL A 234 -12.84 -13.99 6.46
C VAL A 234 -12.62 -14.45 7.91
N SER A 235 -11.39 -14.35 8.42
CA SER A 235 -11.08 -14.59 9.83
C SER A 235 -9.97 -13.67 10.32
N ALA A 236 -10.06 -13.22 11.58
CA ALA A 236 -9.02 -12.40 12.19
C ALA A 236 -7.67 -13.13 12.24
N GLY A 237 -7.64 -14.37 12.73
CA GLY A 237 -6.40 -15.14 12.87
C GLY A 237 -5.67 -15.34 11.54
N SER A 238 -6.35 -15.91 10.54
CA SER A 238 -5.72 -16.12 9.22
C SER A 238 -5.37 -14.79 8.55
N GLY A 239 -6.18 -13.75 8.74
CA GLY A 239 -5.93 -12.42 8.20
C GLY A 239 -4.64 -11.80 8.77
N LEU A 240 -4.45 -11.85 10.08
CA LEU A 240 -3.24 -11.34 10.73
C LEU A 240 -2.00 -12.13 10.32
N ASP A 241 -2.12 -13.45 10.20
CA ASP A 241 -1.00 -14.29 9.74
C ASP A 241 -0.59 -13.94 8.30
N LYS A 242 -1.55 -13.69 7.40
CA LYS A 242 -1.28 -13.23 6.03
C LYS A 242 -0.70 -11.81 6.02
N LEU A 243 -1.25 -10.89 6.82
CA LEU A 243 -0.76 -9.52 6.93
C LEU A 243 0.71 -9.48 7.41
N ALA A 244 1.07 -10.35 8.35
CA ALA A 244 2.47 -10.53 8.77
C ALA A 244 3.33 -11.13 7.65
N ALA A 245 2.87 -12.21 7.02
CA ALA A 245 3.59 -12.91 5.96
C ALA A 245 3.86 -12.00 4.75
N GLN A 246 2.97 -11.06 4.47
CA GLN A 246 3.09 -10.08 3.37
C GLN A 246 4.44 -9.37 3.36
N ILE A 247 5.09 -9.13 4.51
CA ILE A 247 6.42 -8.49 4.57
C ILE A 247 7.48 -9.28 3.80
N SER A 248 7.39 -10.61 3.75
CA SER A 248 8.37 -11.51 3.13
C SER A 248 7.84 -12.32 1.95
N HIS A 249 6.57 -12.14 1.58
CA HIS A 249 5.93 -12.87 0.48
C HIS A 249 5.54 -11.92 -0.64
N THR A 250 5.60 -12.42 -1.87
CA THR A 250 5.24 -11.67 -3.08
C THR A 250 3.81 -11.14 -2.98
N VAL A 251 3.62 -9.84 -3.21
CA VAL A 251 2.30 -9.21 -3.30
C VAL A 251 1.72 -9.43 -4.70
N GLN A 252 0.52 -10.00 -4.77
CA GLN A 252 -0.24 -10.26 -5.99
C GLN A 252 -1.20 -9.10 -6.28
N TRP A 253 -0.65 -7.92 -6.57
CA TRP A 253 -1.47 -6.71 -6.71
C TRP A 253 -2.40 -6.75 -7.93
N ALA A 254 -1.94 -7.33 -9.05
CA ALA A 254 -2.79 -7.56 -10.21
C ALA A 254 -4.03 -8.40 -9.84
N ASP A 255 -3.84 -9.47 -9.06
CA ASP A 255 -4.92 -10.35 -8.61
C ASP A 255 -5.84 -9.62 -7.63
N CYS A 256 -5.32 -8.77 -6.74
CA CYS A 256 -6.16 -7.96 -5.84
C CYS A 256 -7.10 -7.02 -6.61
N LEU A 257 -6.60 -6.36 -7.67
CA LEU A 257 -7.42 -5.50 -8.52
C LEU A 257 -8.47 -6.31 -9.29
N GLN A 258 -8.09 -7.47 -9.83
CA GLN A 258 -9.00 -8.38 -10.51
C GLN A 258 -10.10 -8.89 -9.56
N ALA A 259 -9.74 -9.28 -8.33
CA ALA A 259 -10.67 -9.70 -7.30
C ALA A 259 -11.65 -8.60 -6.89
N CYS A 260 -11.23 -7.32 -6.89
CA CYS A 260 -12.17 -6.20 -6.71
C CYS A 260 -13.24 -6.17 -7.82
N VAL A 261 -12.84 -6.33 -9.08
CA VAL A 261 -13.77 -6.36 -10.24
C VAL A 261 -14.73 -7.55 -10.11
N GLU A 262 -14.19 -8.74 -9.85
CA GLU A 262 -14.99 -9.97 -9.71
C GLU A 262 -15.96 -9.92 -8.53
N ALA A 263 -15.59 -9.23 -7.45
CA ALA A 263 -16.46 -9.00 -6.30
C ALA A 263 -17.49 -7.87 -6.51
N GLY A 264 -17.59 -7.33 -7.74
CA GLY A 264 -18.64 -6.39 -8.15
C GLY A 264 -18.31 -4.91 -7.94
N ALA A 265 -17.03 -4.54 -7.88
CA ALA A 265 -16.65 -3.14 -7.84
C ALA A 265 -17.17 -2.37 -9.07
N THR A 266 -17.83 -1.25 -8.85
CA THR A 266 -18.35 -0.34 -9.89
C THR A 266 -17.44 0.85 -10.14
N GLY A 267 -16.36 0.97 -9.38
CA GLY A 267 -15.34 2.01 -9.51
C GLY A 267 -14.25 1.85 -8.46
N PHE A 268 -13.19 2.65 -8.59
CA PHE A 268 -12.03 2.63 -7.72
C PHE A 268 -11.71 4.03 -7.19
N LEU A 269 -11.44 4.12 -5.88
CA LEU A 269 -10.95 5.33 -5.23
C LEU A 269 -9.65 5.03 -4.50
N GLU A 270 -8.55 5.59 -4.99
CA GLU A 270 -7.25 5.57 -4.33
C GLU A 270 -7.21 6.65 -3.26
N LEU A 271 -6.99 6.23 -2.00
CA LEU A 271 -6.93 7.09 -0.83
C LEU A 271 -5.51 7.45 -0.39
N GLY A 272 -4.47 6.92 -1.04
CA GLY A 272 -3.08 7.29 -0.76
C GLY A 272 -2.55 8.40 -1.68
N PRO A 273 -1.26 8.75 -1.57
CA PRO A 273 -0.66 9.80 -2.38
C PRO A 273 -0.44 9.38 -3.85
N GLY A 274 -0.58 10.33 -4.78
CA GLY A 274 -0.36 10.10 -6.21
C GLY A 274 -1.53 9.39 -6.88
N HIS A 275 -1.27 8.76 -8.03
CA HIS A 275 -2.29 8.16 -8.93
C HIS A 275 -1.85 6.77 -9.42
N ALA A 276 -0.99 6.10 -8.67
CA ALA A 276 -0.39 4.85 -9.14
C ALA A 276 -1.41 3.71 -9.12
N LEU A 277 -2.19 3.58 -8.05
CA LEU A 277 -3.16 2.50 -7.92
C LEU A 277 -4.38 2.74 -8.79
N SER A 278 -4.87 3.99 -8.88
CA SER A 278 -5.97 4.35 -9.78
C SER A 278 -5.60 4.13 -11.25
N GLY A 279 -4.36 4.44 -11.64
CA GLY A 279 -3.83 4.16 -12.97
C GLY A 279 -3.78 2.66 -13.29
N MET A 280 -3.30 1.83 -12.36
CA MET A 280 -3.28 0.37 -12.53
C MET A 280 -4.70 -0.23 -12.55
N ALA A 281 -5.63 0.30 -11.76
CA ALA A 281 -7.03 -0.11 -11.81
C ALA A 281 -7.69 0.22 -13.16
N ALA A 282 -7.40 1.40 -13.73
CA ALA A 282 -7.87 1.77 -15.06
C ALA A 282 -7.26 0.90 -16.18
N GLU A 283 -6.05 0.37 -15.99
CA GLU A 283 -5.43 -0.57 -16.94
C GLU A 283 -6.16 -1.93 -16.94
N ILE A 284 -6.51 -2.47 -15.76
CA ILE A 284 -7.25 -3.75 -15.63
C ILE A 284 -8.72 -3.62 -16.01
N ALA A 285 -9.37 -2.52 -15.62
CA ALA A 285 -10.80 -2.31 -15.85
C ALA A 285 -11.06 -0.94 -16.51
N PRO A 286 -10.74 -0.78 -17.82
CA PRO A 286 -10.84 0.50 -18.52
C PRO A 286 -12.25 1.10 -18.57
N THR A 287 -13.28 0.28 -18.39
CA THR A 287 -14.68 0.70 -18.39
C THR A 287 -15.17 1.19 -17.03
N LEU A 288 -14.40 0.95 -15.95
CA LEU A 288 -14.75 1.38 -14.61
C LEU A 288 -14.05 2.69 -14.26
N PRO A 289 -14.74 3.65 -13.63
CA PRO A 289 -14.12 4.90 -13.22
C PRO A 289 -13.14 4.63 -12.07
N ALA A 290 -11.90 5.09 -12.25
CA ALA A 290 -10.86 5.03 -11.23
C ALA A 290 -10.31 6.45 -10.98
N ARG A 291 -10.25 6.87 -9.71
CA ARG A 291 -9.77 8.20 -9.31
C ARG A 291 -8.88 8.10 -8.08
N SER A 292 -7.98 9.04 -7.93
CA SER A 292 -7.23 9.29 -6.70
C SER A 292 -7.74 10.56 -6.01
N LEU A 293 -7.52 10.67 -4.70
CA LEU A 293 -7.65 11.93 -3.96
C LEU A 293 -6.94 13.09 -4.67
N ASP A 294 -5.77 12.84 -5.25
CA ASP A 294 -4.98 13.86 -5.95
C ASP A 294 -5.67 14.43 -7.20
N ASP A 295 -6.70 13.75 -7.71
CA ASP A 295 -7.49 14.26 -8.83
C ASP A 295 -8.58 15.26 -8.40
N PHE A 296 -8.75 15.47 -7.10
CA PHE A 296 -9.80 16.33 -6.54
C PHE A 296 -9.22 17.61 -5.94
N ARG A 297 -10.08 18.64 -5.87
CA ARG A 297 -9.73 19.94 -5.28
C ARG A 297 -10.40 20.18 -3.92
N SER A 298 -11.33 19.30 -3.51
CA SER A 298 -12.03 19.40 -2.23
C SER A 298 -12.64 18.05 -1.81
N LEU A 299 -12.82 17.86 -0.50
CA LEU A 299 -13.55 16.71 0.05
C LEU A 299 -14.99 16.65 -0.47
N GLN A 300 -15.65 17.80 -0.65
CA GLN A 300 -16.99 17.85 -1.23
C GLN A 300 -17.03 17.30 -2.67
N GLY A 301 -15.99 17.56 -3.46
CA GLY A 301 -15.87 16.99 -4.81
C GLY A 301 -15.76 15.46 -4.79
N ILE A 302 -15.04 14.92 -3.81
CA ILE A 302 -14.92 13.47 -3.60
C ILE A 302 -16.29 12.89 -3.22
N ARG A 303 -17.01 13.50 -2.27
CA ARG A 303 -18.36 13.09 -1.87
C ARG A 303 -19.33 13.04 -3.04
N ALA A 304 -19.36 14.10 -3.86
CA ALA A 304 -20.21 14.16 -5.04
C ALA A 304 -19.83 13.10 -6.09
N TRP A 305 -18.55 12.75 -6.19
CA TRP A 305 -18.12 11.63 -7.03
C TRP A 305 -18.56 10.28 -6.45
N ILE A 306 -18.36 10.04 -5.16
CA ILE A 306 -18.79 8.79 -4.49
C ILE A 306 -20.31 8.60 -4.65
N ALA A 307 -21.12 9.62 -4.35
CA ALA A 307 -22.58 9.56 -4.47
C ALA A 307 -23.04 9.13 -5.87
N ARG A 308 -22.45 9.70 -6.94
CA ARG A 308 -22.78 9.33 -8.33
C ARG A 308 -22.47 7.88 -8.69
N HIS A 309 -21.52 7.24 -8.01
CA HIS A 309 -21.09 5.87 -8.32
C HIS A 309 -21.60 4.84 -7.30
N LEU A 310 -22.29 5.29 -6.25
CA LEU A 310 -22.90 4.44 -5.23
C LEU A 310 -24.43 4.55 -5.14
N ASP A 311 -25.04 5.65 -5.59
CA ASP A 311 -26.49 5.91 -5.54
C ASP A 311 -27.22 5.66 -6.87
N GLY A 312 -26.53 5.05 -7.85
CA GLY A 312 -27.13 4.60 -9.11
C GLY A 312 -27.88 3.28 -8.99
#